data_AF-A0A3M8RI23-F1
#
_entry.id   AF-A0A3M8RI23-F1
#
_cell.length_a   1.000
_cell.length_b   1.000
_cell.length_c   1.000
_cell.angle_alpha   90.00
_cell.angle_beta   90.00
_cell.angle_gamma   90.00
#
_symmetry.space_group_name_H-M   'P 1'
#
loop_
_entity.id
_entity.type
_entity.pdbx_description
1 polymer ?
#
loop_
_entity_poly.entity_id
_entity_poly.type
_entity_poly.pdbx_seq_one_letter_code
_entity_poly.pdbx_strand_id
1 'polypeptide(L)'
;MKSIPITDVSSLKNELNKYRKGKKLEIPRFNQLARMAYLGRLVMTPLDPEDASCKSFLVHVQQPEGLAAHFIELDEDLQDAILILDSEQSMAMAGIMQAGVEERARWLEELNQRDFYFSAFYRPREAAGAAAD
;
A
#
# COMPACT_ATOMS: atom_id res chain seq x y z
N MET A 1 -14.87 27.43 30.13
CA MET A 1 -14.02 26.26 29.78
C MET A 1 -13.22 25.87 31.02
N LYS A 2 -13.21 24.58 31.39
CA LYS A 2 -12.34 24.10 32.48
C LYS A 2 -10.90 24.08 31.97
N SER A 3 -10.05 24.94 32.51
CA SER A 3 -8.61 24.90 32.27
C SER A 3 -8.06 23.62 32.89
N ILE A 4 -7.49 22.74 32.07
CA ILE A 4 -6.71 21.60 32.55
C ILE A 4 -5.30 22.14 32.80
N PRO A 5 -4.83 22.23 34.06
CA PRO A 5 -3.48 22.70 34.33
C PRO A 5 -2.50 21.63 33.81
N ILE A 6 -1.84 21.92 32.68
CA ILE A 6 -0.75 21.10 32.16
C ILE A 6 0.50 21.46 32.98
N THR A 7 0.84 20.60 33.93
CA THR A 7 1.96 20.79 34.86
C THR A 7 3.34 20.68 34.19
N ASP A 8 3.44 20.07 33.00
CA ASP A 8 4.71 19.90 32.28
C ASP A 8 4.55 20.07 30.75
N VAL A 9 4.49 21.33 30.32
CA VAL A 9 4.40 21.72 28.90
C VAL A 9 5.63 21.27 28.11
N SER A 10 6.79 21.19 28.75
CA SER A 10 8.07 20.85 28.09
C SER A 10 8.11 19.38 27.71
N SER A 11 7.72 18.48 28.62
CA SER A 11 7.60 17.05 28.33
C SER A 11 6.57 16.78 27.23
N LEU A 12 5.43 17.47 27.27
CA LEU A 12 4.38 17.32 26.28
C LEU A 12 4.84 17.75 24.87
N LYS A 13 5.59 18.87 24.76
CA LYS A 13 6.22 19.29 23.50
C LYS A 13 7.21 18.24 22.97
N ASN A 14 7.99 17.63 23.86
CA ASN A 14 8.96 16.61 23.46
C ASN A 14 8.27 15.35 22.93
N GLU A 15 7.20 14.89 23.57
CA GLU A 15 6.40 13.78 23.09
C GLU A 15 5.75 14.08 21.73
N LEU A 16 5.12 15.25 21.58
CA LEU A 16 4.55 15.67 20.29
C LEU A 16 5.62 15.71 19.17
N ASN A 17 6.83 16.19 19.49
CA ASN A 17 7.92 16.22 18.53
C ASN A 17 8.41 14.82 18.11
N LYS A 18 8.29 13.80 18.98
CA LYS A 18 8.58 12.41 18.60
C LYS A 18 7.55 11.92 17.59
N TYR A 19 6.26 12.15 17.84
CA TYR A 19 5.20 11.77 16.90
C TYR A 19 5.30 12.51 15.56
N ARG A 20 5.64 13.81 15.57
CA ARG A 20 5.88 14.60 14.35
C ARG A 20 6.97 14.05 13.45
N LYS A 21 7.95 13.33 13.99
CA LYS A 21 9.00 12.67 13.22
C LYS A 21 8.54 11.33 12.62
N GLY A 22 7.48 10.73 13.17
CA GLY A 22 7.03 9.39 12.83
C GLY A 22 7.99 8.30 13.29
N LYS A 23 7.64 7.05 13.00
CA LYS A 23 8.38 5.86 13.38
C LYS A 23 8.79 5.08 12.13
N LYS A 24 10.05 4.62 12.11
CA LYS A 24 10.52 3.59 11.18
C LYS A 24 9.98 2.23 11.61
N LEU A 25 9.36 1.52 10.68
CA LEU A 25 8.98 0.13 10.85
C LEU A 25 10.19 -0.78 10.66
N GLU A 26 10.16 -1.89 11.39
CA GLU A 26 11.04 -3.03 11.14
C GLU A 26 10.71 -3.68 9.80
N ILE A 27 11.70 -4.32 9.19
CA ILE A 27 11.62 -4.91 7.84
C ILE A 27 10.38 -5.81 7.64
N PRO A 28 10.02 -6.73 8.57
CA PRO A 28 8.84 -7.58 8.36
C PRO A 28 7.54 -6.78 8.28
N ARG A 29 7.34 -5.81 9.18
CA ARG A 29 6.16 -4.93 9.19
C ARG A 29 6.13 -4.02 7.97
N PHE A 30 7.28 -3.47 7.58
CA PHE A 30 7.39 -2.69 6.36
C PHE A 30 6.96 -3.50 5.13
N ASN A 31 7.39 -4.77 5.03
CA ASN A 31 7.03 -5.62 3.90
C ASN A 31 5.54 -6.01 3.88
N GLN A 32 4.91 -6.25 5.04
CA GLN A 32 3.46 -6.45 5.11
C GLN A 32 2.72 -5.20 4.62
N LEU A 33 3.13 -4.02 5.10
CA LEU A 33 2.56 -2.74 4.68
C LEU A 33 2.76 -2.49 3.18
N ALA A 34 3.96 -2.80 2.64
CA ALA A 34 4.30 -2.66 1.24
C ALA A 34 3.39 -3.50 0.33
N ARG A 35 3.05 -4.73 0.72
CA ARG A 35 2.11 -5.56 -0.05
C ARG A 35 0.73 -4.92 -0.10
N MET A 36 0.26 -4.37 1.01
CA MET A 36 -1.02 -3.66 1.06
C MET A 36 -0.97 -2.35 0.28
N ALA A 37 0.14 -1.62 0.34
CA ALA A 37 0.39 -0.42 -0.45
C ALA A 37 0.27 -0.74 -1.93
N TYR A 38 0.99 -1.79 -2.35
CA TYR A 38 1.01 -2.28 -3.72
C TYR A 38 -0.42 -2.56 -4.19
N LEU A 39 -1.23 -3.26 -3.39
CA LEU A 39 -2.63 -3.56 -3.70
C LEU A 39 -3.59 -2.35 -3.65
N GLY A 40 -3.11 -1.15 -3.31
CA GLY A 40 -3.95 0.05 -3.16
C GLY A 40 -4.85 0.00 -1.92
N ARG A 41 -4.44 -0.75 -0.89
CA ARG A 41 -5.18 -0.96 0.37
C ARG A 41 -4.53 -0.22 1.55
N LEU A 42 -3.80 0.87 1.27
CA LEU A 42 -3.35 1.83 2.28
C LEU A 42 -4.04 3.16 2.07
N VAL A 43 -4.46 3.77 3.17
CA VAL A 43 -4.85 5.18 3.22
C VAL A 43 -3.72 5.94 3.90
N MET A 44 -3.21 6.96 3.22
CA MET A 44 -2.12 7.80 3.70
C MET A 44 -2.54 9.26 3.74
N THR A 45 -2.21 9.96 4.82
CA THR A 45 -2.49 11.40 4.96
C THR A 45 -1.33 12.06 5.70
N PRO A 46 -0.89 13.27 5.32
CA PRO A 46 0.10 14.02 6.10
C PRO A 46 -0.35 14.13 7.56
N LEU A 47 0.55 13.92 8.51
CA LEU A 47 0.21 13.99 9.94
C LEU A 47 -0.27 15.41 10.32
N ASP A 48 0.38 16.42 9.77
CA ASP A 48 0.05 17.82 9.98
C ASP A 48 0.05 18.53 8.61
N PRO A 49 -1.12 18.67 7.95
CA PRO A 49 -1.21 19.27 6.62
C PRO A 49 -0.96 20.78 6.62
N GLU A 50 -1.06 21.45 7.78
CA GLU A 50 -0.81 22.88 7.92
C GLU A 50 0.69 23.18 8.10
N ASP A 51 1.47 22.19 8.52
CA ASP A 51 2.90 22.31 8.75
C ASP A 51 3.74 21.60 7.69
N ALA A 52 4.24 22.35 6.71
CA ALA A 52 5.13 21.85 5.66
C ALA A 52 6.46 21.25 6.17
N SER A 53 6.86 21.51 7.41
CA SER A 53 8.03 20.87 8.03
C SER A 53 7.72 19.49 8.61
N CYS A 54 6.44 19.18 8.86
CA CYS A 54 6.01 17.86 9.29
C CYS A 54 5.93 16.95 8.07
N LYS A 55 6.86 15.99 8.01
CA LYS A 55 6.98 15.05 6.88
C LYS A 55 6.54 13.63 7.25
N SER A 56 5.93 13.45 8.42
CA SER A 56 5.35 12.17 8.82
C SER A 56 3.93 12.02 8.28
N PHE A 57 3.49 10.77 8.15
CA PHE A 57 2.18 10.45 7.61
C PHE A 57 1.43 9.54 8.57
N LEU A 58 0.13 9.80 8.69
CA LEU A 58 -0.84 8.83 9.19
C LEU A 58 -1.07 7.79 8.10
N VAL A 59 -0.94 6.52 8.47
CA VAL A 59 -1.15 5.39 7.58
C VAL A 59 -2.11 4.42 8.22
N HIS A 60 -3.17 4.09 7.49
CA HIS A 60 -4.16 3.09 7.87
C HIS A 60 -4.20 1.98 6.83
N VAL A 61 -4.19 0.74 7.30
CA VAL A 61 -4.24 -0.46 6.45
C VAL A 61 -5.69 -0.92 6.34
N GLN A 62 -6.17 -1.01 5.11
CA GLN A 62 -7.45 -1.66 4.84
C GLN A 62 -7.22 -3.17 4.74
N GLN A 63 -8.14 -3.96 5.30
CA GLN A 63 -8.10 -5.42 5.21
C GLN A 63 -7.95 -5.90 3.76
N PRO A 64 -7.23 -6.99 3.48
CA PRO A 64 -7.24 -7.58 2.15
C PRO A 64 -8.64 -8.12 1.82
N GLU A 65 -9.03 -8.09 0.55
CA GLU A 65 -10.33 -8.54 0.06
C GLU A 65 -10.18 -9.49 -1.13
N GLY A 66 -11.21 -10.30 -1.37
CA GLY A 66 -11.28 -11.22 -2.50
C GLY A 66 -10.11 -12.20 -2.54
N LEU A 67 -9.50 -12.38 -3.72
CA LEU A 67 -8.38 -13.31 -3.90
C LEU A 67 -7.19 -12.98 -2.99
N ALA A 68 -6.89 -11.71 -2.75
CA ALA A 68 -5.76 -11.30 -1.94
C ALA A 68 -5.88 -11.76 -0.48
N ALA A 69 -7.10 -11.79 0.06
CA ALA A 69 -7.35 -12.24 1.43
C ALA A 69 -7.00 -13.72 1.66
N HIS A 70 -6.90 -14.52 0.61
CA HIS A 70 -6.49 -15.93 0.70
C HIS A 70 -4.98 -16.14 0.77
N PHE A 71 -4.17 -15.11 0.44
CA PHE A 71 -2.71 -15.24 0.35
C PHE A 71 -1.95 -14.26 1.25
N ILE A 72 -2.60 -13.18 1.69
CA ILE A 72 -1.96 -12.16 2.52
C ILE A 72 -2.46 -12.31 3.95
N GLU A 73 -1.53 -12.72 4.81
CA GLU A 73 -1.70 -12.67 6.25
C GLU A 73 -1.04 -11.39 6.78
N LEU A 74 -1.80 -10.61 7.56
CA LEU A 74 -1.32 -9.41 8.23
C LEU A 74 -1.29 -9.65 9.74
N ASP A 75 -0.28 -9.13 10.42
CA ASP A 75 -0.25 -9.10 11.88
C ASP A 75 -1.49 -8.35 12.41
N GLU A 76 -2.16 -8.86 13.46
CA GLU A 76 -3.35 -8.23 14.06
C GLU A 76 -3.10 -6.75 14.43
N ASP A 77 -1.93 -6.46 15.02
CA ASP A 77 -1.50 -5.10 15.37
C ASP A 77 -1.49 -4.12 14.17
N LEU A 78 -1.34 -4.62 12.95
CA LEU A 78 -1.26 -3.79 11.74
C LEU A 78 -2.65 -3.42 11.22
N GLN A 79 -3.65 -4.26 11.49
CA GLN A 79 -5.01 -4.13 10.98
C GLN A 79 -5.81 -3.08 11.77
N ASP A 80 -5.62 -3.04 13.09
CA ASP A 80 -6.42 -2.19 13.99
C ASP A 80 -5.75 -0.85 14.33
N ALA A 81 -4.56 -0.58 13.79
CA ALA A 81 -3.77 0.60 14.14
C ALA A 81 -3.80 1.70 13.06
N ILE A 82 -3.74 2.95 13.52
CA ILE A 82 -3.25 4.08 12.72
C ILE A 82 -1.76 4.21 13.03
N LEU A 83 -0.94 4.02 12.01
CA LEU A 83 0.51 4.13 12.10
C LEU A 83 0.93 5.58 11.82
N ILE A 84 1.94 6.07 12.54
CA ILE A 84 2.61 7.32 12.20
C ILE A 84 3.98 6.97 11.63
N LEU A 85 4.13 7.07 10.32
CA LEU A 85 5.37 6.74 9.62
C LEU A 85 6.22 7.98 9.40
N ASP A 86 7.53 7.82 9.45
CA ASP A 86 8.45 8.87 9.05
C ASP A 86 8.39 9.13 7.53
N SER A 87 9.03 10.22 7.12
CA SER A 87 9.01 10.68 5.72
C SER A 87 9.61 9.69 4.73
N GLU A 88 10.71 9.02 5.08
CA GLU A 88 11.42 8.15 4.16
C GLU A 88 10.59 6.90 3.84
N GLN A 89 10.10 6.21 4.88
CA GLN A 89 9.26 5.04 4.68
C GLN A 89 7.90 5.39 4.08
N SER A 90 7.33 6.56 4.41
CA SER A 90 6.08 7.02 3.80
C SER A 90 6.24 7.26 2.29
N MET A 91 7.32 7.93 1.86
CA MET A 91 7.56 8.14 0.44
C MET A 91 7.85 6.84 -0.30
N ALA A 92 8.53 5.89 0.34
CA ALA A 92 8.71 4.54 -0.21
C ALA A 92 7.34 3.84 -0.40
N MET A 93 6.44 3.90 0.59
CA MET A 93 5.09 3.34 0.47
C MET A 93 4.30 3.97 -0.66
N ALA A 94 4.37 5.29 -0.84
CA ALA A 94 3.71 5.99 -1.94
C ALA A 94 4.21 5.51 -3.30
N GLY A 95 5.53 5.32 -3.45
CA GLY A 95 6.12 4.77 -4.69
C GLY A 95 5.68 3.33 -4.97
N ILE A 96 5.62 2.48 -3.95
CA ILE A 96 5.14 1.09 -4.08
C ILE A 96 3.66 1.05 -4.47
N MET A 97 2.84 1.94 -3.88
CA MET A 97 1.43 2.07 -4.23
C MET A 97 1.25 2.50 -5.69
N GLN A 98 2.00 3.51 -6.13
CA GLN A 98 1.99 3.96 -7.53
C GLN A 98 2.35 2.80 -8.48
N ALA A 99 3.46 2.10 -8.22
CA ALA A 99 3.88 0.97 -9.03
C ALA A 99 2.81 -0.12 -9.12
N GLY A 100 2.18 -0.48 -7.99
CA GLY A 100 1.12 -1.48 -7.99
C GLY A 100 -0.13 -1.06 -8.77
N VAL A 101 -0.50 0.21 -8.70
CA VAL A 101 -1.62 0.76 -9.51
C VAL A 101 -1.28 0.69 -11.00
N GLU A 102 -0.09 1.14 -11.39
CA GLU A 102 0.36 1.14 -12.78
C GLU A 102 0.42 -0.28 -13.37
N GLU A 103 0.96 -1.25 -12.63
CA GLU A 103 1.04 -2.64 -13.09
C GLU A 103 -0.33 -3.29 -13.25
N ARG A 104 -1.26 -3.06 -12.31
CA ARG A 104 -2.63 -3.57 -12.44
C ARG A 104 -3.37 -2.93 -13.60
N ALA A 105 -3.21 -1.63 -13.81
CA ALA A 105 -3.81 -0.93 -14.94
C ALA A 105 -3.32 -1.54 -16.27
N ARG A 106 -2.00 -1.73 -16.41
CA ARG A 106 -1.41 -2.40 -17.57
C ARG A 106 -1.99 -3.80 -17.80
N TRP A 107 -2.07 -4.62 -16.75
CA TRP A 107 -2.63 -5.97 -16.86
C TRP A 107 -4.11 -5.96 -17.31
N LEU A 108 -4.90 -5.02 -16.81
CA LEU A 108 -6.30 -4.87 -17.22
C LEU A 108 -6.44 -4.40 -18.67
N GLU A 109 -5.56 -3.51 -19.13
CA GLU A 109 -5.52 -3.08 -20.53
C GLU A 109 -5.16 -4.24 -21.46
N GLU A 110 -4.14 -5.02 -21.12
CA GLU A 110 -3.76 -6.24 -21.85
C GLU A 110 -4.89 -7.26 -21.89
N LEU A 111 -5.58 -7.45 -20.75
CA LEU A 111 -6.74 -8.34 -20.66
C LEU A 111 -7.87 -7.91 -21.59
N ASN A 112 -8.17 -6.62 -21.66
CA ASN A 112 -9.22 -6.07 -22.53
C ASN A 112 -8.89 -6.23 -24.02
N GLN A 113 -7.61 -6.24 -24.38
CA GLN A 113 -7.15 -6.43 -25.76
C GLN A 113 -7.05 -7.90 -26.18
N ARG A 114 -7.14 -8.84 -25.23
CA ARG A 114 -6.93 -10.25 -25.48
C ARG A 114 -8.14 -10.91 -26.15
N ASP A 115 -7.94 -11.42 -27.36
CA ASP A 115 -8.95 -12.25 -28.03
C ASP A 115 -8.89 -13.71 -27.53
N PHE A 116 -9.69 -13.99 -26.51
CA PHE A 116 -9.82 -15.34 -25.95
C PHE A 116 -10.45 -16.32 -26.94
N TYR A 117 -11.42 -15.87 -27.76
CA TYR A 117 -12.16 -16.73 -28.66
C TYR A 117 -11.26 -17.27 -29.77
N PHE A 118 -10.48 -16.40 -30.41
CA PHE A 118 -9.53 -16.82 -31.44
C PHE A 118 -8.49 -17.78 -30.86
N SER A 119 -7.94 -17.48 -29.68
CA SER A 119 -6.95 -18.35 -29.04
C SER A 119 -7.48 -19.75 -28.69
N ALA A 120 -8.77 -19.86 -28.35
CA ALA A 120 -9.38 -21.12 -27.94
C ALA A 120 -9.86 -21.96 -29.14
N PHE A 121 -10.35 -21.31 -30.21
CA PHE A 121 -11.10 -21.99 -31.28
C PHE A 121 -10.44 -21.89 -32.66
N TYR A 122 -9.47 -21.00 -32.85
CA TYR A 122 -8.68 -20.90 -34.08
C TYR A 122 -7.26 -21.39 -33.83
N ARG A 123 -7.00 -22.66 -34.16
CA ARG A 123 -5.62 -23.15 -34.31
C ARG A 123 -5.12 -22.79 -35.72
N PRO A 124 -3.92 -22.21 -35.87
CA PRO A 124 -3.31 -22.03 -37.18
C PRO A 124 -3.22 -23.38 -37.90
N ARG A 125 -3.53 -23.38 -39.20
CA ARG A 125 -3.71 -24.59 -40.02
C ARG A 125 -2.42 -25.41 -40.24
N GLU A 126 -1.30 -25.05 -39.60
CA GLU A 126 0.02 -25.62 -39.87
C GLU A 126 0.33 -26.91 -39.09
N ALA A 127 -0.46 -27.31 -38.08
CA ALA A 127 -0.26 -28.57 -37.37
C ALA A 127 -0.98 -29.79 -38.00
N ALA A 128 -1.75 -29.60 -39.08
CA ALA A 128 -2.49 -30.68 -39.75
C ALA A 128 -1.88 -31.13 -41.09
N GLY A 129 -0.77 -30.52 -41.54
CA GLY A 129 -0.12 -30.83 -42.82
C GLY A 129 1.17 -31.67 -42.72
N ALA A 130 1.66 -31.99 -41.51
CA ALA A 130 2.93 -32.71 -41.33
C ALA A 130 2.76 -34.21 -40.96
N ALA A 131 1.55 -34.76 -41.14
CA ALA A 131 1.26 -36.17 -40.87
C ALA A 131 0.61 -36.91 -42.06
N ALA A 132 0.84 -36.41 -43.27
CA ALA A 132 0.44 -37.09 -44.50
C ALA A 132 1.45 -36.76 -45.60
N ASP A 133 2.63 -37.38 -45.52
CA ASP A 133 3.46 -37.82 -46.66
C ASP A 133 4.43 -38.91 -46.17
#